data_AF-A0A9W3PJQ6-F1
#
_entry.id   AF-A0A9W3PJQ6-F1
#
_cell.length_a   1.000
_cell.length_b   1.000
_cell.length_c   1.000
_cell.angle_alpha   90.00
_cell.angle_beta   90.00
_cell.angle_gamma   90.00
#
_symmetry.space_group_name_H-M   'P 1'
#
loop_
_entity.id
_entity.type
_entity.pdbx_description
1 polymer ?
#
loop_
_entity_poly.entity_id
_entity_poly.type
_entity_poly.pdbx_seq_one_letter_code
_entity_poly.pdbx_strand_id
1 'polypeptide(L)'
;MELQKLLLDDLELHVIEIPKLMAQWKEEQVNPWEDSFVRWLLLLSANEDSQLTHTLEEIAMNRDSILKDAMQKWEKMSQDPAFRMSYEARQKALIDEASKYKYAEKKGREEGIQEGKIQLIRGMHKNGMNIEDIAKFTNMDMSEIRHILEN
;
A
#
# COMPACT_ATOMS: atom_id res chain seq x y z
N MET A 1 -6.63 -13.54 19.28
CA MET A 1 -6.18 -14.12 17.99
C MET A 1 -7.09 -15.29 17.62
N GLU A 2 -7.94 -15.17 16.60
CA GLU A 2 -8.63 -16.35 16.05
C GLU A 2 -7.69 -17.03 15.06
N LEU A 3 -7.02 -18.08 15.50
CA LEU A 3 -6.28 -18.96 14.62
C LEU A 3 -7.29 -19.84 13.88
N GLN A 4 -7.56 -19.54 12.60
CA GLN A 4 -8.23 -20.51 11.74
C GLN A 4 -7.22 -21.61 11.40
N LYS A 5 -7.40 -22.75 12.05
CA LYS A 5 -6.56 -23.94 11.89
C LYS A 5 -7.22 -24.87 10.88
N LEU A 6 -6.59 -25.02 9.71
CA LEU A 6 -6.91 -26.08 8.76
C LEU A 6 -5.89 -27.19 8.95
N LEU A 7 -6.36 -28.33 9.44
CA LEU A 7 -5.55 -29.54 9.63
C LEU A 7 -5.81 -30.48 8.45
N LEU A 8 -4.78 -30.74 7.66
CA LEU A 8 -4.63 -32.04 7.02
C LEU A 8 -3.66 -32.86 7.88
N ASP A 9 -3.75 -34.18 7.85
CA ASP A 9 -2.95 -35.06 8.75
C ASP A 9 -1.43 -34.80 8.69
N ASP A 10 -0.92 -34.21 7.59
CA ASP A 10 0.49 -33.86 7.38
C ASP A 10 0.77 -32.34 7.30
N LEU A 11 -0.23 -31.47 7.41
CA LEU A 11 -0.09 -30.02 7.20
C LEU A 11 -0.93 -29.20 8.18
N GLU A 12 -0.26 -28.29 8.90
CA GLU A 12 -0.89 -27.26 9.73
C GLU A 12 -0.73 -25.88 9.06
N LEU A 13 -1.85 -25.22 8.76
CA LEU A 13 -1.87 -23.85 8.24
C LEU A 13 -2.29 -22.87 9.33
N HIS A 14 -1.47 -21.85 9.56
CA HIS A 14 -1.82 -20.69 10.38
C HIS A 14 -1.98 -19.46 9.49
N VAL A 15 -3.16 -18.85 9.53
CA VAL A 15 -3.40 -17.54 8.90
C VAL A 15 -3.27 -16.46 9.97
N ILE A 16 -2.32 -15.54 9.76
CA ILE A 16 -1.98 -14.50 10.74
C ILE A 16 -2.01 -13.13 10.07
N GLU A 17 -2.69 -12.20 10.72
CA GLU A 17 -2.70 -10.79 10.32
C GLU A 17 -1.69 -10.01 11.16
N ILE A 18 -0.55 -9.67 10.56
CA ILE A 18 0.54 -8.92 11.22
C ILE A 18 0.05 -7.62 11.90
N PRO A 19 -0.82 -6.79 11.30
CA PRO A 19 -1.30 -5.58 11.96
C PRO A 19 -2.06 -5.85 13.27
N LYS A 20 -2.86 -6.94 13.32
CA LYS A 20 -3.60 -7.33 14.53
C LYS A 20 -2.67 -7.85 15.62
N LEU A 21 -1.64 -8.61 15.24
CA LEU A 21 -0.61 -9.08 16.15
C LEU A 21 0.14 -7.89 16.79
N MET A 22 0.52 -6.91 15.98
CA MET A 22 1.19 -5.70 16.48
C MET A 22 0.32 -4.88 17.42
N ALA A 23 -0.99 -4.77 17.13
CA ALA A 23 -1.94 -4.13 18.05
C ALA A 23 -2.02 -4.87 19.39
N GLN A 24 -2.13 -6.22 19.36
CA GLN A 24 -2.17 -7.05 20.56
C GLN A 24 -0.89 -6.94 21.40
N TRP A 25 0.27 -6.82 20.75
CA TRP A 25 1.54 -6.62 21.45
C TRP A 25 1.57 -5.25 22.16
N LYS A 26 1.11 -4.18 21.50
CA LYS A 26 1.02 -2.83 22.09
C LYS A 26 0.02 -2.75 23.23
N GLU A 27 -1.03 -3.56 23.17
CA GLU A 27 -2.04 -3.69 24.23
C GLU A 27 -1.64 -4.71 25.32
N GLU A 28 -0.39 -5.22 25.30
CA GLU A 28 0.15 -6.21 26.24
C GLU A 28 -0.67 -7.51 26.32
N GLN A 29 -1.47 -7.82 25.28
CA GLN A 29 -2.28 -9.03 25.22
C GLN A 29 -1.49 -10.28 24.81
N VAL A 30 -0.29 -10.09 24.26
CA VAL A 30 0.61 -11.19 23.87
C VAL A 30 2.01 -10.94 24.43
N ASN A 31 2.63 -12.01 24.92
CA ASN A 31 3.89 -11.91 25.63
C ASN A 31 5.01 -12.73 24.95
N PRO A 32 5.99 -12.08 24.27
CA PRO A 32 7.10 -12.79 23.63
C PRO A 32 8.06 -13.49 24.61
N TRP A 33 8.01 -13.16 25.90
CA TRP A 33 8.84 -13.81 26.92
C TRP A 33 8.39 -15.22 27.25
N GLU A 34 7.09 -15.50 27.10
CA GLU A 34 6.47 -16.77 27.48
C GLU A 34 6.13 -17.61 26.25
N ASP A 35 5.65 -16.99 25.18
CA ASP A 35 5.22 -17.69 23.97
C ASP A 35 6.30 -17.61 22.89
N SER A 36 6.91 -18.76 22.59
CA SER A 36 7.94 -18.89 21.55
C SER A 36 7.36 -18.63 20.15
N PHE A 37 6.13 -19.07 19.87
CA PHE A 37 5.51 -18.84 18.56
C PHE A 37 5.26 -17.35 18.34
N VAL A 38 4.68 -16.66 19.32
CA VAL A 38 4.49 -15.20 19.26
C VAL A 38 5.83 -14.47 19.12
N ARG A 39 6.86 -14.88 19.85
CA ARG A 39 8.21 -14.32 19.74
C ARG A 39 8.76 -14.39 18.31
N TRP A 40 8.64 -15.56 17.67
CA TRP A 40 9.08 -15.75 16.28
C TRP A 40 8.24 -14.94 15.28
N LEU A 41 6.93 -14.82 15.51
CA LEU A 41 6.08 -13.99 14.66
C LEU A 41 6.40 -12.50 14.78
N LEU A 42 6.62 -12.01 16.00
CA LEU A 42 6.96 -10.61 16.27
C LEU A 42 8.33 -10.22 15.70
N LEU A 43 9.25 -11.16 15.56
CA LEU A 43 10.53 -10.93 14.89
C LEU A 43 10.34 -10.41 13.45
N LEU A 44 9.28 -10.84 12.76
CA LEU A 44 8.98 -10.38 11.38
C LEU A 44 8.68 -8.87 11.30
N SER A 45 8.26 -8.26 12.41
CA SER A 45 7.91 -6.85 12.52
C SER A 45 8.88 -6.05 13.39
N ALA A 46 9.98 -6.66 13.84
CA ALA A 46 10.94 -6.01 14.73
C ALA A 46 11.51 -4.73 14.09
N ASN A 47 11.81 -4.75 12.79
CA ASN A 47 12.36 -3.60 12.07
C ASN A 47 11.45 -2.36 12.03
N GLU A 48 10.16 -2.49 12.32
CA GLU A 48 9.19 -1.40 12.32
C GLU A 48 9.05 -0.72 13.70
N ASP A 49 9.49 -1.39 14.79
CA ASP A 49 9.32 -0.91 16.16
C ASP A 49 10.57 -1.14 17.02
N SER A 50 11.16 -0.03 17.49
CA SER A 50 12.40 -0.03 18.29
C SER A 50 12.21 -0.69 19.66
N GLN A 51 11.05 -0.51 20.30
CA GLN A 51 10.77 -1.13 21.61
C GLN A 51 10.65 -2.64 21.47
N LEU A 52 10.00 -3.11 20.40
CA LEU A 52 9.90 -4.53 20.09
C LEU A 52 11.27 -5.14 19.80
N THR A 53 12.08 -4.46 19.00
CA THR A 53 13.46 -4.88 18.70
C THR A 53 14.25 -5.08 19.99
N HIS A 54 14.25 -4.09 20.87
CA HIS A 54 14.99 -4.18 22.13
C HIS A 54 14.49 -5.34 23.00
N THR A 55 13.18 -5.54 23.10
CA THR A 55 12.59 -6.64 23.85
C THR A 55 13.06 -8.00 23.32
N LEU A 56 13.10 -8.17 21.99
CA LEU A 56 13.55 -9.40 21.36
C LEU A 56 15.07 -9.60 21.51
N GLU A 57 15.87 -8.54 21.46
CA GLU A 57 17.31 -8.60 21.74
C GLU A 57 17.59 -9.07 23.17
N GLU A 58 16.87 -8.54 24.16
CA GLU A 58 17.01 -8.99 25.55
C GLU A 58 16.66 -10.48 25.70
N ILE A 59 15.58 -10.93 25.06
CA ILE A 59 15.19 -12.35 25.05
C ILE A 59 16.29 -13.20 24.38
N ALA A 60 16.81 -12.76 23.24
CA ALA A 60 17.86 -13.45 22.50
C ALA A 60 19.16 -13.57 23.31
N MET A 61 19.52 -12.52 24.05
CA MET A 61 20.73 -12.52 24.88
C MET A 61 20.59 -13.40 26.12
N ASN A 62 19.40 -13.41 26.75
CA ASN A 62 19.22 -14.01 28.08
C ASN A 62 18.58 -15.40 28.07
N ARG A 63 17.84 -15.78 27.03
CA ARG A 63 17.01 -17.00 27.03
C ARG A 63 17.10 -17.84 25.77
N ASP A 64 17.32 -17.24 24.59
CA ASP A 64 17.11 -17.93 23.32
C ASP A 64 18.28 -17.74 22.35
N SER A 65 19.22 -18.69 22.36
CA SER A 65 20.37 -18.68 21.46
C SER A 65 19.98 -18.85 19.99
N ILE A 66 18.87 -19.52 19.70
CA ILE A 66 18.38 -19.73 18.33
C ILE A 66 17.85 -18.41 17.78
N LEU A 67 17.08 -17.66 18.59
CA LEU A 67 16.63 -16.32 18.24
C LEU A 67 17.83 -15.40 17.98
N LYS A 68 18.86 -15.46 18.84
CA LYS A 68 20.09 -14.67 18.67
C LYS A 68 20.78 -14.97 17.34
N ASP A 69 20.96 -16.25 17.00
CA ASP A 69 21.58 -16.65 15.74
C ASP A 69 20.74 -16.22 14.54
N ALA A 70 19.41 -16.28 14.63
CA ALA A 70 18.50 -15.82 13.59
C ALA A 70 18.62 -14.30 13.37
N MET A 71 18.62 -13.50 14.45
CA MET A 71 18.80 -12.05 14.38
C MET A 71 20.16 -11.68 13.78
N GLN A 72 21.23 -12.36 14.17
CA GLN A 72 22.57 -12.12 13.59
C GLN A 72 22.66 -12.49 12.11
N LYS A 73 22.03 -13.60 11.70
CA LYS A 73 21.96 -14.00 10.29
C LYS A 73 21.15 -13.00 9.49
N TRP A 74 20.01 -12.55 10.02
CA TRP A 74 19.20 -11.52 9.40
C TRP A 74 20.02 -10.24 9.20
N GLU A 75 20.68 -9.74 10.24
CA GLU A 75 21.51 -8.53 10.15
C GLU A 75 22.65 -8.68 9.12
N LYS A 76 23.29 -9.86 9.03
CA LYS A 76 24.29 -10.10 7.99
C LYS A 76 23.69 -10.12 6.59
N MET A 77 22.49 -10.67 6.42
CA MET A 77 21.79 -10.68 5.13
C MET A 77 21.29 -9.29 4.73
N SER A 78 20.84 -8.46 5.67
CA SER A 78 20.41 -7.08 5.39
C SER A 78 21.57 -6.19 4.96
N GLN A 79 22.79 -6.50 5.42
CA GLN A 79 24.02 -5.81 5.03
C GLN A 79 24.57 -6.25 3.67
N ASP A 80 24.08 -7.33 3.06
CA ASP A 80 24.52 -7.78 1.74
C ASP A 80 24.00 -6.83 0.64
N PRO A 81 24.89 -6.13 -0.09
CA PRO A 81 24.49 -5.20 -1.16
C PRO A 81 23.66 -5.85 -2.25
N ALA A 82 23.88 -7.14 -2.56
CA ALA A 82 23.11 -7.85 -3.59
C ALA A 82 21.67 -8.08 -3.13
N PHE A 83 21.48 -8.49 -1.87
CA PHE A 83 20.17 -8.66 -1.27
C PHE A 83 19.43 -7.33 -1.19
N ARG A 84 20.11 -6.27 -0.73
CA ARG A 84 19.56 -4.91 -0.66
C ARG A 84 19.11 -4.39 -2.02
N MET A 85 19.92 -4.56 -3.08
CA MET A 85 19.52 -4.18 -4.43
C MET A 85 18.27 -4.91 -4.90
N SER A 86 18.17 -6.22 -4.64
CA SER A 86 16.99 -7.01 -5.03
C SER A 86 15.72 -6.55 -4.30
N TYR A 87 15.85 -6.17 -3.03
CA TYR A 87 14.77 -5.62 -2.22
C TYR A 87 14.33 -4.24 -2.72
N GLU A 88 15.28 -3.32 -2.93
CA GLU A 88 15.02 -1.98 -3.45
C GLU A 88 14.38 -2.03 -4.85
N ALA A 89 14.82 -2.94 -5.73
CA ALA A 89 14.21 -3.15 -7.04
C ALA A 89 12.75 -3.61 -6.93
N ARG A 90 12.44 -4.53 -6.01
CA ARG A 90 11.07 -4.98 -5.75
C ARG A 90 10.20 -3.85 -5.21
N GLN A 91 10.70 -3.09 -4.23
CA GLN A 91 9.99 -1.95 -3.66
C GLN A 91 9.71 -0.89 -4.74
N LYS A 92 10.69 -0.60 -5.60
CA LYS A 92 10.53 0.31 -6.73
C LYS A 92 9.44 -0.18 -7.69
N ALA A 93 9.42 -1.46 -8.04
CA ALA A 93 8.40 -2.03 -8.93
C ALA A 93 6.97 -1.82 -8.38
N LEU A 94 6.77 -2.04 -7.07
CA LEU A 94 5.47 -1.83 -6.41
C LEU A 94 5.06 -0.35 -6.42
N ILE A 95 6.00 0.55 -6.14
CA ILE A 95 5.74 2.00 -6.16
C ILE A 95 5.42 2.47 -7.59
N ASP A 96 6.18 2.00 -8.58
CA ASP A 96 5.97 2.33 -9.99
C ASP A 96 4.59 1.83 -10.47
N GLU A 97 4.19 0.62 -10.07
CA GLU A 97 2.88 0.07 -10.36
C GLU A 97 1.75 0.91 -9.74
N ALA A 98 1.84 1.20 -8.44
CA ALA A 98 0.85 2.06 -7.76
C ALA A 98 0.78 3.47 -8.39
N SER A 99 1.92 4.01 -8.80
CA SER A 99 2.00 5.32 -9.46
C SER A 99 1.38 5.30 -10.84
N LYS A 100 1.58 4.23 -11.62
CA LYS A 100 0.92 4.03 -12.92
C LYS A 100 -0.60 4.00 -12.79
N TYR A 101 -1.14 3.26 -11.82
CA TYR A 101 -2.59 3.23 -11.61
C TYR A 101 -3.15 4.60 -11.23
N LYS A 102 -2.52 5.30 -10.27
CA LYS A 102 -2.94 6.66 -9.88
C LYS A 102 -2.87 7.64 -11.05
N TYR A 103 -1.81 7.56 -11.86
CA TYR A 103 -1.67 8.40 -13.03
C TYR A 103 -2.75 8.10 -14.08
N ALA A 104 -3.02 6.82 -14.36
CA ALA A 104 -4.06 6.41 -15.30
C ALA A 104 -5.47 6.85 -14.84
N GLU A 105 -5.78 6.70 -13.55
CA GLU A 105 -7.05 7.16 -12.97
C GLU A 105 -7.21 8.67 -13.10
N LYS A 106 -6.18 9.44 -12.72
CA LYS A 106 -6.20 10.90 -12.83
C LYS A 106 -6.39 11.34 -14.28
N LYS A 107 -5.60 10.76 -15.20
CA LYS A 107 -5.67 11.08 -16.63
C LYS A 107 -7.04 10.72 -17.22
N GLY A 108 -7.57 9.54 -16.93
CA GLY A 108 -8.90 9.13 -17.41
C GLY A 108 -10.03 10.00 -16.86
N ARG A 109 -9.92 10.48 -15.61
CA ARG A 109 -10.88 11.44 -15.05
C ARG A 109 -10.79 12.80 -15.73
N GLU A 110 -9.57 13.31 -15.97
CA GLU A 110 -9.36 14.57 -16.68
C GLU A 110 -9.90 14.50 -18.11
N GLU A 111 -9.55 13.44 -18.85
CA GLU A 111 -10.06 13.19 -20.21
C GLU A 111 -11.59 13.08 -20.24
N GLY A 112 -12.18 12.30 -19.32
CA GLY A 112 -13.64 12.16 -19.23
C GLY A 112 -14.37 13.47 -18.91
N ILE A 113 -13.78 14.33 -18.08
CA ILE A 113 -14.34 15.68 -17.82
C ILE A 113 -14.27 16.54 -19.09
N GLN A 114 -13.15 16.50 -19.83
CA GLN A 114 -13.01 17.28 -21.06
C GLN A 114 -13.95 16.79 -22.15
N GLU A 115 -14.04 15.47 -22.37
CA GLU A 115 -14.98 14.88 -23.32
C GLU A 115 -16.43 15.20 -22.95
N GLY A 116 -16.79 15.10 -21.67
CA GLY A 116 -18.12 15.46 -21.18
C GLY A 116 -18.46 16.93 -21.43
N LYS A 117 -17.51 17.85 -21.24
CA LYS A 117 -17.68 19.27 -21.58
C LYS A 117 -17.89 19.49 -23.08
N ILE A 118 -17.10 18.84 -23.92
CA ILE A 118 -17.22 18.93 -25.38
C ILE A 118 -18.58 18.41 -25.85
N GLN A 119 -19.01 17.26 -25.33
CA GLN A 119 -20.32 16.68 -25.65
C GLN A 119 -21.47 17.58 -25.20
N LEU A 120 -21.37 18.19 -24.01
CA LEU A 120 -22.36 19.13 -23.49
C LEU A 120 -22.49 20.35 -24.42
N ILE A 121 -21.38 20.99 -24.80
CA ILE A 121 -21.35 22.16 -25.68
C ILE A 121 -21.97 21.82 -27.04
N ARG A 122 -21.54 20.71 -27.66
CA ARG A 122 -22.09 20.25 -28.95
C ARG A 122 -23.58 19.94 -28.85
N GLY A 123 -24.03 19.34 -27.75
CA GLY A 123 -25.43 19.06 -27.48
C GLY A 123 -26.28 20.32 -27.32
N MET A 124 -25.81 21.31 -26.56
CA MET A 124 -26.48 22.61 -26.40
C MET A 124 -26.62 23.35 -27.73
N HIS A 125 -25.53 23.40 -28.52
CA HIS A 125 -25.54 24.06 -29.83
C HIS A 125 -26.50 23.35 -30.81
N LYS A 126 -26.49 22.02 -30.85
CA LYS A 126 -27.40 21.22 -31.69
C LYS A 126 -28.88 21.45 -31.34
N ASN A 127 -29.18 21.76 -30.08
CA ASN A 127 -30.54 22.08 -29.61
C ASN A 127 -30.92 23.56 -29.82
N GLY A 128 -30.10 24.34 -30.53
CA GLY A 128 -30.42 25.72 -30.92
C GLY A 128 -30.03 26.79 -29.91
N MET A 129 -29.24 26.46 -28.88
CA MET A 129 -28.70 27.45 -27.96
C MET A 129 -27.57 28.25 -28.65
N ASN A 130 -27.60 29.58 -28.53
CA ASN A 130 -26.57 30.44 -29.09
C ASN A 130 -25.26 30.34 -28.28
N ILE A 131 -24.14 30.74 -28.90
CA ILE A 131 -22.80 30.64 -28.30
C ILE A 131 -22.67 31.47 -27.02
N GLU A 132 -23.37 32.61 -26.93
CA GLU A 132 -23.33 33.51 -25.77
C GLU A 132 -23.98 32.89 -24.53
N ASP A 133 -25.08 32.17 -24.69
CA ASP A 133 -25.77 31.49 -23.60
C ASP A 133 -25.03 30.21 -23.20
N ILE A 134 -24.45 29.47 -24.15
CA ILE A 134 -23.54 28.35 -23.84
C ILE A 134 -22.36 28.83 -22.99
N ALA A 135 -21.70 29.93 -23.38
CA ALA A 135 -20.58 30.53 -22.65
C ALA A 135 -20.95 30.86 -21.19
N LYS A 136 -22.15 31.41 -20.96
CA LYS A 136 -22.66 31.69 -19.62
C LYS A 136 -22.90 30.40 -18.82
N PHE A 137 -23.51 29.37 -19.41
CA PHE A 137 -23.84 28.13 -18.69
C PHE A 137 -22.63 27.24 -18.41
N THR A 138 -21.64 27.22 -19.31
CA THR A 138 -20.42 26.41 -19.14
C THR A 138 -19.28 27.19 -18.47
N ASN A 139 -19.44 28.50 -18.26
CA ASN A 139 -18.43 29.41 -17.75
C ASN A 139 -17.11 29.31 -18.54
N MET A 140 -17.22 29.37 -19.86
CA MET A 140 -16.10 29.28 -20.81
C MET A 140 -16.12 30.46 -21.77
N ASP A 141 -14.97 30.78 -22.33
CA ASP A 141 -14.88 31.87 -23.30
C ASP A 141 -15.53 31.48 -24.62
N MET A 142 -16.19 32.45 -25.26
CA MET A 142 -16.80 32.23 -26.58
C MET A 142 -15.78 31.80 -27.65
N SER A 143 -14.50 32.16 -27.48
CA SER A 143 -13.41 31.70 -28.36
C SER A 143 -13.15 30.20 -28.20
N GLU A 144 -13.16 29.68 -26.98
CA GLU A 144 -12.95 28.24 -26.70
C GLU A 144 -14.13 27.42 -27.21
N ILE A 145 -15.36 27.91 -27.03
CA ILE A 145 -16.57 27.27 -27.54
C ILE A 145 -16.56 27.21 -29.06
N ARG A 146 -16.18 28.30 -29.75
CA ARG A 146 -16.03 28.30 -31.21
C ARG A 146 -15.03 27.25 -31.67
N HIS A 147 -13.86 27.18 -31.03
CA HIS A 147 -12.83 26.19 -31.36
C HIS A 147 -13.30 24.73 -31.11
N ILE A 148 -14.17 24.49 -30.12
CA ILE A 148 -14.78 23.17 -29.86
C ILE A 148 -15.83 22.79 -30.91
N LEU A 149 -16.52 23.77 -31.49
CA LEU A 149 -17.56 23.58 -32.51
C LEU A 149 -17.00 23.55 -33.95
N GLU A 150 -15.82 24.13 -34.18
CA GLU A 150 -15.11 24.13 -35.47
C GLU A 150 -14.31 22.84 -35.72
N ASN A 151 -13.97 22.10 -34.66
CA ASN A 151 -13.43 20.73 -34.71
C ASN A 151 -14.53 19.68 -34.58
#